data_AF-A0A7V1MKZ9-F1
#
_entry.id   AF-A0A7V1MKZ9-F1
#
_cell.length_a   1.000
_cell.length_b   1.000
_cell.length_c   1.000
_cell.angle_alpha   90.00
_cell.angle_beta   90.00
_cell.angle_gamma   90.00
#
_symmetry.space_group_name_H-M   'P 1'
#
loop_
_entity.id
_entity.type
_entity.pdbx_description
1 polymer ?
#
loop_
_entity_poly.entity_id
_entity_poly.type
_entity_poly.pdbx_seq_one_letter_code
_entity_poly.pdbx_strand_id
1 'polypeptide(L)' 'MNIKVYTIEGKEKGTIELDDRVFNIKPNKSVIYYALKAELANERQGNA' A
#
# COMPACT_ATOMS: atom_id res chain seq x y z
N MET A 1 -14.70 1.38 2.09
CA MET A 1 -14.61 0.09 1.31
C MET A 1 -14.73 -1.10 2.26
N ASN A 2 -15.56 -2.11 1.98
CA ASN A 2 -15.79 -3.25 2.88
C ASN A 2 -14.94 -4.48 2.48
N ILE A 3 -14.01 -4.89 3.35
CA ILE A 3 -13.10 -6.02 3.09
C ILE A 3 -13.35 -7.14 4.10
N LYS A 4 -13.38 -8.38 3.60
CA LYS A 4 -13.47 -9.58 4.43
C LYS A 4 -12.15 -9.89 5.12
N VAL A 5 -12.20 -10.12 6.42
CA VAL A 5 -11.04 -10.51 7.23
C VAL A 5 -11.01 -12.02 7.36
N TYR A 6 -9.86 -12.61 7.06
CA TYR A 6 -9.62 -14.04 7.20
C TYR A 6 -8.76 -14.31 8.44
N THR A 7 -9.03 -15.42 9.13
CA THR A 7 -8.14 -15.95 10.17
C THR A 7 -6.94 -16.67 9.54
N ILE A 8 -5.91 -16.96 10.35
CA ILE A 8 -4.73 -17.72 9.91
C ILE A 8 -5.11 -19.12 9.41
N GLU A 9 -6.24 -19.67 9.88
CA GLU A 9 -6.81 -20.94 9.44
C GLU A 9 -7.64 -20.83 8.15
N GLY A 10 -7.70 -19.65 7.53
CA GLY A 10 -8.45 -19.40 6.29
C GLY A 10 -9.96 -19.24 6.47
N LYS A 11 -10.47 -19.16 7.71
CA LYS A 11 -11.91 -18.96 7.98
C LYS A 11 -12.25 -17.46 7.95
N GLU A 12 -13.39 -17.10 7.36
CA GLU A 12 -13.90 -15.72 7.38
C GLU A 12 -14.27 -15.31 8.81
N LYS A 13 -13.59 -14.31 9.37
CA LYS A 13 -13.80 -13.80 10.73
C LYS A 13 -14.84 -12.68 10.78
N GLY A 14 -15.00 -11.93 9.69
CA GLY A 14 -15.92 -10.79 9.61
C GLY A 14 -15.58 -9.82 8.48
N THR A 15 -16.22 -8.66 8.48
CA THR A 15 -15.95 -7.55 7.55
C THR A 15 -15.43 -6.34 8.31
N ILE A 16 -14.49 -5.61 7.72
CA ILE A 16 -14.00 -4.33 8.23
C ILE A 16 -14.21 -3.27 7.17
N GLU A 17 -14.70 -2.11 7.62
CA GLU A 17 -14.80 -0.90 6.83
C GLU A 17 -13.45 -0.16 6.82
N LEU A 18 -12.87 -0.01 5.64
CA LEU A 18 -11.69 0.80 5.40
C LEU A 18 -12.08 2.23 5.04
N ASP A 19 -11.29 3.19 5.54
CA ASP A 19 -11.45 4.60 5.25
C ASP A 19 -11.18 4.91 3.77
N ASP A 20 -12.20 5.46 3.11
CA ASP A 20 -12.16 5.81 1.70
C ASP A 20 -11.16 6.94 1.39
N ARG A 21 -10.79 7.77 2.38
CA ARG A 21 -9.79 8.84 2.21
C ARG A 21 -8.39 8.31 1.93
N VAL A 22 -8.12 7.08 2.32
CA VAL A 22 -6.81 6.43 2.14
C VAL A 22 -6.88 5.41 1.01
N PHE A 23 -7.93 4.59 0.99
CA PHE A 23 -8.00 3.41 0.12
C PHE A 23 -8.81 3.61 -1.17
N ASN A 24 -9.64 4.67 -1.25
CA ASN A 24 -10.51 4.92 -2.42
C ASN A 24 -10.11 6.19 -3.20
N ILE A 25 -8.89 6.68 -3.02
CA ILE A 25 -8.36 7.81 -3.78
C ILE A 25 -7.84 7.34 -5.15
N LYS A 26 -8.02 8.18 -6.18
CA LYS A 26 -7.46 7.89 -7.51
C LYS A 26 -5.93 7.96 -7.44
N PRO A 27 -5.20 6.87 -7.73
CA PRO A 27 -3.75 6.87 -7.63
C PRO A 27 -3.11 7.79 -8.67
N ASN A 28 -2.16 8.59 -8.21
CA ASN A 28 -1.33 9.42 -9.08
C ASN A 28 -0.04 8.67 -9.46
N LYS A 29 0.02 8.18 -10.69
CA LYS A 29 1.15 7.37 -11.19
C LYS A 29 2.48 8.11 -11.16
N SER A 30 2.48 9.41 -11.41
CA SER A 30 3.72 10.22 -11.39
C SER A 30 4.30 10.33 -9.99
N VAL A 31 3.44 10.54 -8.99
CA VAL A 31 3.88 10.62 -7.58
C VAL A 31 4.43 9.28 -7.11
N ILE A 32 3.79 8.16 -7.48
CA ILE A 32 4.29 6.81 -7.18
C ILE A 32 5.67 6.57 -7.82
N TYR A 33 5.84 6.98 -9.08
CA TYR A 33 7.12 6.84 -9.79
C TYR A 33 8.25 7.62 -9.09
N TYR A 34 8.00 8.89 -8.73
CA TYR A 34 9.02 9.70 -8.05
C TYR A 34 9.34 9.18 -6.65
N ALA A 35 8.34 8.72 -5.90
CA ALA A 35 8.54 8.10 -4.60
C ALA A 35 9.45 6.88 -4.70
N LEU A 36 9.13 5.93 -5.59
CA LEU A 36 9.96 4.74 -5.80
C LEU A 36 11.38 5.08 -6.28
N LYS A 37 11.52 6.05 -7.18
CA LYS A 37 12.84 6.49 -7.66
C LYS A 37 13.68 7.10 -6.52
N ALA A 38 13.07 7.86 -5.62
CA ALA A 38 13.74 8.43 -4.46
C ALA A 38 14.16 7.35 -3.46
N GLU A 39 13.25 6.42 -3.12
CA GLU A 39 13.54 5.28 -2.24
C GLU A 39 14.72 4.45 -2.78
N LEU A 40 14.64 4.03 -4.05
CA LEU A 40 15.72 3.26 -4.69
C LEU A 40 17.03 4.03 -4.79
N ALA A 41 16.99 5.36 -4.89
CA ALA A 41 18.19 6.18 -4.86
C ALA A 41 18.80 6.24 -3.45
N ASN A 42 17.97 6.30 -2.40
CA ASN A 42 18.41 6.29 -1.01
C ASN A 42 18.99 4.94 -0.59
N GLU A 43 18.52 3.84 -1.16
CA GLU A 43 19.07 2.50 -0.94
C GLU A 43 20.47 2.29 -1.55
N ARG A 44 20.94 3.21 -2.41
CA ARG A 44 22.27 3.10 -3.00
C ARG A 44 23.34 3.28 -1.93
N GLN A 45 24.20 2.28 -1.81
CA GLN A 45 25.34 2.29 -0.86
C GLN A 45 26.33 3.45 -1.10
N GLY A 46 26.44 3.95 -2.34
CA GLY A 46 27.21 5.17 -2.63
C GLY A 46 28.74 5.00 -2.64
N ASN A 47 29.26 3.80 -2.88
CA ASN A 47 30.70 3.60 -3.03
C ASN A 47 31.14 4.04 -4.43
N ALA A 48 31.91 5.14 -4.50
CA ALA A 48 32.62 5.57 -5.70
C ALA A 48 33.92 4.80 -5.88
#